data_AF-A0A7C2TTN9-F1
#
_entry.id   AF-A0A7C2TTN9-F1
#
_cell.length_a   1.000
_cell.length_b   1.000
_cell.length_c   1.000
_cell.angle_alpha   90.00
_cell.angle_beta   90.00
_cell.angle_gamma   90.00
#
_symmetry.space_group_name_H-M   'P 1'
#
loop_
_entity.id
_entity.type
_entity.pdbx_description
1 polymer ?
#
loop_
_entity_poly.entity_id
_entity_poly.type
_entity_poly.pdbx_seq_one_letter_code
_entity_poly.pdbx_strand_id
1 'polypeptide(L)'
;MRERIGRRLRECGACASDIIFLRLTGRLPRGLRASALTDCFEREYFHLAVADLTRPAYDLDGADPRTVQGRFIHKMRERIAGTSDLNERALLERALYYGLDALIQGEVEPIYEE
;
A
#
# COMPACT_ATOMS: atom_id res chain seq x y z
N MET A 1 -5.78 -4.22 -12.26
CA MET A 1 -5.29 -5.09 -11.16
C MET A 1 -5.96 -6.46 -11.17
N ARG A 2 -7.31 -6.53 -11.12
CA ARG A 2 -8.09 -7.78 -11.19
C ARG A 2 -7.66 -8.75 -12.29
N GLU A 3 -7.62 -8.32 -13.55
CA GLU A 3 -7.27 -9.21 -14.68
C GLU A 3 -5.92 -9.89 -14.52
N ARG A 4 -4.91 -9.17 -14.02
CA ARG A 4 -3.56 -9.70 -13.81
C ARG A 4 -3.57 -10.78 -12.71
N ILE A 5 -4.29 -10.54 -11.62
CA ILE A 5 -4.43 -11.48 -10.51
C ILE A 5 -5.24 -12.69 -10.94
N GLY A 6 -6.40 -12.50 -11.56
CA GLY A 6 -7.25 -13.59 -12.05
C GLY A 6 -6.55 -14.46 -13.09
N ARG A 7 -5.71 -13.87 -13.97
CA ARG A 7 -4.86 -14.65 -14.88
C ARG A 7 -3.88 -15.53 -14.10
N ARG A 8 -3.17 -14.98 -13.12
CA ARG A 8 -2.22 -15.73 -12.29
C ARG A 8 -2.90 -16.85 -11.51
N LEU A 9 -4.06 -16.60 -10.93
CA LEU A 9 -4.83 -17.63 -10.21
C LEU A 9 -5.22 -18.79 -11.14
N ARG A 10 -5.67 -18.49 -12.38
CA ARG A 10 -5.96 -19.52 -13.39
C ARG A 10 -4.71 -20.27 -13.85
N GLU A 11 -3.59 -19.59 -14.03
CA GLU A 11 -2.31 -20.24 -14.36
C GLU A 11 -1.84 -21.20 -13.25
N CYS A 12 -2.19 -20.92 -11.99
CA CYS A 12 -1.97 -21.80 -10.85
C CYS A 12 -3.01 -22.94 -10.74
N GLY A 13 -3.99 -23.01 -11.64
CA GLY A 13 -5.05 -24.01 -11.62
C GLY A 13 -6.15 -23.77 -10.58
N ALA A 14 -6.25 -22.56 -10.02
CA ALA A 14 -7.25 -22.25 -9.00
C ALA A 14 -8.68 -22.41 -9.53
N CYS A 15 -9.53 -23.06 -8.75
CA CYS A 15 -10.92 -23.37 -9.06
C CYS A 15 -11.86 -23.00 -7.91
N ALA A 16 -13.17 -23.08 -8.16
CA ALA A 16 -14.20 -22.58 -7.23
C ALA A 16 -14.21 -23.24 -5.84
N SER A 17 -13.61 -24.42 -5.68
CA SER A 17 -13.52 -25.12 -4.39
C SER A 17 -12.27 -24.77 -3.56
N ASP A 18 -11.40 -23.89 -4.07
CA ASP A 18 -10.10 -23.64 -3.45
C ASP A 18 -10.13 -22.53 -2.39
N ILE A 19 -9.23 -22.67 -1.41
CA ILE A 19 -8.90 -21.65 -0.41
C ILE A 19 -7.65 -20.92 -0.88
N ILE A 20 -7.76 -19.62 -1.11
CA ILE A 20 -6.69 -18.79 -1.66
C ILE A 20 -6.21 -17.78 -0.62
N PHE A 21 -4.89 -17.68 -0.47
CA PHE A 21 -4.23 -16.63 0.30
C PHE A 21 -3.41 -15.76 -0.66
N LEU A 22 -3.85 -14.51 -0.88
CA LEU A 22 -3.15 -13.53 -1.70
C LEU A 22 -2.33 -12.60 -0.81
N ARG A 23 -1.02 -12.54 -1.05
CA ARG A 23 -0.15 -11.55 -0.43
C ARG A 23 0.28 -10.54 -1.48
N LEU A 24 -0.13 -9.28 -1.29
CA LEU A 24 0.22 -8.18 -2.19
C LEU A 24 1.41 -7.43 -1.61
N THR A 25 2.41 -7.16 -2.45
CA THR A 25 3.62 -6.42 -2.06
C THR A 25 3.99 -5.42 -3.14
N GLY A 26 4.88 -4.49 -2.81
CA GLY A 26 5.40 -3.50 -3.75
C GLY A 26 4.70 -2.16 -3.61
N ARG A 27 4.43 -1.48 -4.73
CA ARG A 27 3.89 -0.12 -4.76
C ARG A 27 2.49 -0.09 -5.34
N LEU A 28 1.56 0.55 -4.63
CA LEU A 28 0.18 0.73 -5.06
C LEU A 28 -0.09 2.23 -5.33
N PRO A 29 -0.52 2.60 -6.54
CA PRO A 29 -0.97 3.95 -6.84
C PRO A 29 -2.15 4.37 -5.97
N ARG A 30 -2.25 5.67 -5.66
CA ARG A 30 -3.39 6.26 -4.95
C ARG A 30 -4.70 5.95 -5.67
N GLY A 31 -5.75 5.65 -4.90
CA GLY A 31 -7.09 5.32 -5.42
C GLY A 31 -7.30 3.84 -5.76
N LEU A 32 -6.25 3.03 -5.80
CA LEU A 32 -6.40 1.57 -5.82
C LEU A 32 -6.40 1.05 -4.38
N ARG A 33 -7.37 0.19 -4.06
CA ARG A 33 -7.47 -0.49 -2.76
C ARG A 33 -7.38 -1.99 -2.96
N ALA A 34 -6.57 -2.67 -2.15
CA ALA A 34 -6.50 -4.13 -2.16
C ALA A 34 -7.81 -4.77 -1.70
N SER A 35 -8.56 -4.12 -0.81
CA SER A 35 -9.88 -4.58 -0.36
C SER A 35 -10.86 -4.81 -1.51
N ALA A 36 -10.79 -4.00 -2.57
CA ALA A 36 -11.62 -4.17 -3.76
C ALA A 36 -11.36 -5.52 -4.48
N LEU A 37 -10.22 -6.16 -4.25
CA LEU A 37 -9.93 -7.50 -4.80
C LEU A 37 -10.71 -8.59 -4.08
N THR A 38 -10.87 -8.47 -2.76
CA THR A 38 -11.71 -9.40 -1.99
C THR A 38 -13.12 -9.38 -2.57
N ASP A 39 -13.71 -8.19 -2.74
CA ASP A 39 -15.05 -8.02 -3.32
C ASP A 39 -15.16 -8.60 -4.75
N CYS A 40 -14.12 -8.44 -5.56
CA CYS A 40 -14.12 -8.92 -6.94
C CYS A 40 -14.09 -10.45 -7.08
N PHE A 41 -13.50 -11.15 -6.11
CA PHE A 41 -13.18 -12.58 -6.21
C PHE A 41 -13.89 -13.44 -5.16
N GLU A 42 -14.62 -12.83 -4.22
CA GLU A 42 -15.35 -13.52 -3.14
C GLU A 42 -16.29 -14.62 -3.69
N ARG A 43 -16.83 -14.43 -4.90
CA ARG A 43 -17.76 -15.38 -5.53
C ARG A 43 -17.09 -16.34 -6.51
N GLU A 44 -15.80 -16.20 -6.77
CA GLU A 44 -15.06 -17.02 -7.75
C GLU A 44 -14.38 -18.24 -7.08
N TYR A 45 -14.19 -18.21 -5.76
CA TYR A 45 -13.44 -19.22 -4.99
C TYR A 45 -14.14 -19.54 -3.67
N PHE A 46 -13.82 -20.69 -3.07
CA PHE A 46 -14.43 -21.12 -1.81
C PHE A 46 -14.04 -20.19 -0.67
N HIS A 47 -12.79 -19.73 -0.66
CA HIS A 47 -12.33 -18.70 0.26
C HIS A 47 -11.20 -17.88 -0.37
N LEU A 48 -11.18 -16.58 -0.07
CA LEU A 48 -10.09 -15.69 -0.42
C LEU A 48 -9.74 -14.78 0.75
N ALA A 49 -8.49 -14.84 1.19
CA ALA A 49 -7.91 -13.90 2.13
C ALA A 49 -6.83 -13.06 1.44
N VAL A 50 -6.88 -11.74 1.63
CA VAL A 50 -5.90 -10.79 1.07
C VAL A 50 -5.09 -10.17 2.22
N ALA A 51 -3.78 -10.36 2.20
CA ALA A 51 -2.83 -9.63 3.02
C ALA A 51 -2.20 -8.51 2.18
N ASP A 52 -2.61 -7.27 2.41
CA ASP A 52 -2.01 -6.10 1.76
C ASP A 52 -0.75 -5.66 2.51
N LEU A 53 0.40 -5.79 1.85
CA LEU A 53 1.69 -5.28 2.32
C LEU A 53 2.26 -4.29 1.29
N THR A 54 1.39 -3.69 0.48
CA THR A 54 1.80 -2.67 -0.47
C THR A 54 2.11 -1.36 0.25
N ARG A 55 2.91 -0.52 -0.41
CA ARG A 55 3.21 0.83 0.05
C ARG A 55 2.72 1.83 -0.99
N PRO A 56 2.38 3.06 -0.60
CA PRO A 56 2.06 4.11 -1.56
C PRO A 56 3.15 4.28 -2.60
N ALA A 57 2.75 4.46 -3.86
CA ALA A 57 3.63 4.63 -5.01
C ALA A 57 4.22 6.04 -5.12
N TYR A 58 4.57 6.65 -4.00
CA TYR A 58 5.33 7.90 -3.98
C TYR A 58 6.80 7.65 -4.28
N ASP A 59 7.38 8.49 -5.14
CA ASP A 59 8.82 8.53 -5.34
C ASP A 59 9.48 9.29 -4.18
N LEU A 60 9.94 8.52 -3.19
CA LEU A 60 10.63 9.06 -2.02
C LEU A 60 12.11 9.34 -2.27
N ASP A 61 12.69 8.78 -3.33
CA ASP A 61 14.13 8.81 -3.61
C ASP A 61 14.49 9.88 -4.64
N GLY A 62 13.62 10.14 -5.61
CA GLY A 62 13.78 11.18 -6.63
C GLY A 62 13.32 12.58 -6.22
N ALA A 63 12.86 12.79 -4.98
CA ALA A 63 12.37 14.09 -4.54
C ALA A 63 13.49 15.14 -4.42
N ASP A 64 13.35 16.29 -5.09
CA ASP A 64 14.33 17.39 -5.01
C ASP A 64 14.41 17.95 -3.58
N PRO A 65 15.57 17.86 -2.90
CA PRO A 65 15.73 18.29 -1.50
C PRO A 65 15.52 19.79 -1.29
N ARG A 66 15.53 20.60 -2.35
CA ARG A 66 15.26 22.05 -2.28
C ARG A 66 13.77 22.38 -2.24
N THR A 67 12.89 21.42 -2.50
CA THR A 67 11.43 21.59 -2.44
C THR A 67 10.90 21.36 -1.03
N VAL A 68 9.69 21.87 -0.74
CA VAL A 68 9.00 21.58 0.52
C VAL A 68 8.77 20.08 0.68
N GLN A 69 8.34 19.41 -0.40
CA GLN A 69 8.14 17.96 -0.44
C GLN A 69 9.44 17.20 -0.13
N GLY A 70 10.55 17.52 -0.80
CA GLY A 70 11.83 16.85 -0.56
C GLY A 70 12.35 17.05 0.86
N ARG A 71 12.24 18.27 1.41
CA ARG A 71 12.57 18.54 2.82
C ARG A 71 11.70 17.73 3.78
N PHE A 72 10.39 17.63 3.51
CA PHE A 72 9.46 16.85 4.33
C PHE A 72 9.83 15.36 4.32
N ILE A 73 10.05 14.77 3.14
CA ILE A 73 10.47 13.37 3.00
C ILE A 73 11.77 13.12 3.76
N HIS A 74 12.76 13.99 3.60
CA HIS A 74 14.04 13.87 4.29
C HIS A 74 13.88 13.90 5.82
N LYS A 75 13.14 14.87 6.35
CA LYS A 75 12.91 14.98 7.80
C LYS A 75 12.13 13.80 8.38
N MET A 76 11.14 13.30 7.65
CA MET A 76 10.41 12.11 8.07
C MET A 76 11.30 10.86 8.06
N ARG A 77 12.15 10.70 7.05
CA ARG A 77 13.14 9.61 7.00
C ARG A 77 14.13 9.67 8.16
N GLU A 78 14.64 10.85 8.51
CA GLU A 78 15.51 11.02 9.68
C GLU A 78 14.82 10.56 10.97
N ARG A 79 13.55 10.95 11.17
CA ARG A 79 12.77 10.54 12.35
C ARG A 79 12.54 9.03 12.38
N ILE A 80 12.12 8.43 11.27
CA ILE A 80 11.87 6.98 11.15
C ILE A 80 13.15 6.19 11.43
N ALA A 81 14.31 6.66 10.97
CA ALA A 81 15.59 6.02 11.20
C ALA A 81 16.09 6.18 12.65
N GLY A 82 15.74 7.28 13.32
CA GLY A 82 16.13 7.57 14.70
C GLY A 82 15.30 6.85 15.77
N THR A 83 14.14 6.29 15.41
CA THR A 83 13.23 5.62 16.34
C THR A 83 13.52 4.11 16.42
N SER A 84 13.63 3.59 17.66
CA SER A 84 13.74 2.15 17.95
C SER A 84 12.41 1.49 18.33
N ASP A 85 11.38 2.28 18.68
CA ASP A 85 10.03 1.78 18.94
C ASP A 85 9.31 1.45 17.62
N LEU A 86 8.92 0.19 17.46
CA LEU A 86 8.23 -0.30 16.26
C LEU A 86 6.86 0.37 16.04
N ASN A 87 6.13 0.70 17.11
CA ASN A 87 4.82 1.33 17.02
C ASN A 87 4.97 2.80 16.58
N GLU A 88 5.92 3.51 17.17
CA GLU A 88 6.23 4.88 16.75
C GLU A 88 6.77 4.91 15.32
N ARG A 89 7.62 3.95 14.94
CA ARG A 89 8.10 3.81 13.56
C ARG A 89 6.93 3.66 12.58
N ALA A 90 5.98 2.77 12.88
CA ALA A 90 4.79 2.58 12.04
C ALA A 90 3.92 3.85 11.97
N LEU A 91 3.78 4.58 13.08
CA LEU A 91 3.11 5.89 13.09
C LEU A 91 3.81 6.92 12.19
N LEU A 92 5.14 7.01 12.26
CA LEU A 92 5.93 7.93 11.44
C LEU A 92 5.87 7.57 9.95
N GLU A 93 5.89 6.28 9.62
CA GLU A 93 5.73 5.81 8.23
C GLU A 93 4.33 6.19 7.68
N ARG A 94 3.26 6.06 8.46
CA ARG A 94 1.92 6.54 8.08
C ARG A 94 1.87 8.06 7.93
N ALA A 95 2.46 8.79 8.88
CA ALA A 95 2.53 10.26 8.83
C ALA A 95 3.30 10.77 7.60
N LEU A 96 4.34 10.06 7.16
CA LEU A 96 5.04 10.37 5.92
C LEU A 96 4.08 10.30 4.73
N TYR A 97 3.33 9.22 4.59
CA TYR A 97 2.44 9.07 3.45
C TYR A 97 1.23 10.00 3.49
N TYR A 98 0.59 10.20 4.65
CA TYR A 98 -0.49 11.18 4.79
C TYR A 98 -0.02 12.61 4.56
N GLY A 99 1.20 12.95 4.99
CA GLY A 99 1.79 14.25 4.68
C GLY A 99 2.05 14.44 3.18
N LEU A 100 2.42 13.38 2.47
CA LEU A 100 2.55 13.43 1.01
C LEU A 100 1.21 13.52 0.30
N ASP A 101 0.17 12.85 0.79
CA ASP A 101 -1.20 13.05 0.30
C ASP A 101 -1.60 14.53 0.44
N ALA A 102 -1.42 15.12 1.63
CA ALA A 102 -1.73 16.53 1.85
C ALA A 102 -0.92 17.48 0.94
N LEU A 103 0.39 17.25 0.79
CA LEU A 103 1.28 18.14 0.03
C LEU A 103 1.12 18.04 -1.49
N ILE A 104 0.85 16.83 -2.01
CA ILE A 104 0.82 16.57 -3.46
C ILE A 104 -0.62 16.57 -3.98
N GLN A 105 -1.54 16.02 -3.21
CA GLN A 105 -2.93 15.82 -3.61
C GLN A 105 -3.88 16.89 -3.06
N GLY A 106 -3.46 17.61 -2.00
CA GLY A 106 -4.30 18.61 -1.33
C GLY A 106 -5.40 18.01 -0.44
N GLU A 107 -5.43 16.68 -0.29
CA GLU A 107 -6.46 15.94 0.43
C GLU A 107 -5.82 14.79 1.21
N VAL A 108 -6.44 14.39 2.31
CA VAL A 108 -6.02 13.24 3.12
C VAL A 108 -7.21 12.30 3.27
N GLU A 109 -7.03 11.04 2.88
CA GLU A 109 -8.00 9.97 3.14
C GLU A 109 -7.40 9.01 4.17
N PRO A 110 -8.18 8.43 5.10
CA PRO A 110 -7.67 7.47 6.09
C PRO A 110 -7.45 6.08 5.47
N ILE A 111 -6.48 5.97 4.56
CA ILE A 111 -6.20 4.75 3.77
C ILE A 111 -4.94 3.99 4.19
N TYR A 112 -4.19 4.49 5.17
CA TYR A 112 -3.01 3.83 5.76
C TYR A 112 -3.24 3.39 7.21
N GLU A 113 -4.51 3.35 7.64
CA GLU A 113 -4.93 2.83 8.94
C GLU A 113 -5.15 1.32 8.83
N GLU A 114 -4.07 0.55 9.01
CA GLU A 114 -4.12 -0.90 9.28
C GLU A 114 -3.23 -1.22 10.48
#